data_AF-A0A2G2Y9B5-F1
#
_entry.id   AF-A0A2G2Y9B5-F1
#
_cell.length_a   1.000
_cell.length_b   1.000
_cell.length_c   1.000
_cell.angle_alpha   90.00
_cell.angle_beta   90.00
_cell.angle_gamma   90.00
#
_symmetry.space_group_name_H-M   'P 1'
#
loop_
_entity.id
_entity.type
_entity.pdbx_description
1 polymer ?
#
loop_
_entity_poly.entity_id
_entity_poly.type
_entity_poly.pdbx_seq_one_letter_code
_entity_poly.pdbx_strand_id
1 'polypeptide(L)' 'MGLDYGIATNPKHYTCMIDLRGQAGQLDEAQNLIPEMPCEPDVATWGALLGVSRIQGNTELGEKTVELISSTS' A
#
# COMPACT_ATOMS: atom_id res chain seq x y z
N MET A 1 12.08 11.62 14.26
CA MET A 1 12.90 12.49 13.38
C MET A 1 13.10 11.73 12.08
N GLY A 2 12.15 11.84 11.15
CA GLY A 2 12.24 11.25 9.82
C GLY A 2 12.91 12.25 8.90
N LEU A 3 13.85 11.82 8.07
CA LEU A 3 14.55 12.68 7.13
C LEU A 3 13.59 13.08 6.00
N ASP A 4 12.99 14.26 6.14
CA ASP A 4 12.36 15.03 5.07
C ASP A 4 13.42 15.37 4.00
N TYR A 5 13.74 14.41 3.12
CA TYR A 5 14.57 14.63 1.94
C TYR A 5 13.86 15.46 0.87
N GLY A 6 13.15 16.53 1.20
CA GLY A 6 12.63 17.54 0.24
C GLY A 6 11.73 17.05 -0.91
N ILE A 7 11.40 15.75 -0.97
CA ILE A 7 10.50 15.16 -1.95
C ILE A 7 9.13 15.21 -1.31
N ALA A 8 8.24 16.06 -1.83
CA ALA A 8 6.83 16.04 -1.42
C ALA A 8 6.34 14.58 -1.52
N THR A 9 5.98 13.99 -0.39
CA THR A 9 5.49 12.61 -0.27
C THR A 9 4.16 12.49 -1.00
N ASN A 10 4.27 12.28 -2.32
CA ASN A 10 3.16 12.05 -3.23
C ASN A 10 2.64 10.61 -3.02
N PRO A 11 1.34 10.35 -3.21
CA PRO A 11 0.78 8.98 -3.15
C PRO A 11 1.60 7.96 -3.96
N LYS A 12 2.21 8.36 -5.10
CA LYS A 12 3.10 7.50 -5.89
C LYS A 12 4.32 6.96 -5.14
N HIS A 13 4.87 7.71 -4.18
CA HIS A 13 5.98 7.23 -3.35
C HIS A 13 5.53 6.12 -2.40
N TYR A 14 4.35 6.27 -1.81
CA TYR A 14 3.75 5.23 -0.98
C TYR A 14 3.41 3.99 -1.79
N THR A 15 2.84 4.14 -2.99
CA THR A 15 2.61 3.01 -3.91
C THR A 15 3.91 2.22 -4.13
N CYS A 16 5.03 2.90 -4.40
CA CYS A 16 6.33 2.26 -4.60
C CYS A 16 6.81 1.55 -3.32
N MET A 17 6.67 2.17 -2.15
CA MET A 17 7.06 1.56 -0.88
C MET A 17 6.23 0.31 -0.54
N ILE A 18 4.91 0.36 -0.79
CA ILE A 18 3.99 -0.77 -0.62
C ILE A 18 4.39 -1.92 -1.52
N ASP A 19 4.68 -1.63 -2.79
CA ASP A 19 5.07 -2.64 -3.77
C ASP A 19 6.42 -3.29 -3.39
N LEU A 20 7.42 -2.48 -3.00
CA LEU A 20 8.73 -2.97 -2.54
C LEU A 20 8.62 -3.86 -1.30
N ARG A 21 7.89 -3.41 -0.26
CA ARG A 21 7.68 -4.16 0.97
C ARG A 21 6.88 -5.44 0.71
N GLY A 22 5.82 -5.34 -0.08
CA GLY A 22 4.95 -6.46 -0.39
C GLY A 22 5.64 -7.54 -1.24
N GLN A 23 6.46 -7.15 -2.21
CA GLN A 23 7.29 -8.11 -2.96
C GLN A 23 8.35 -8.77 -2.09
N ALA A 24 8.87 -8.07 -1.07
CA ALA A 24 9.78 -8.64 -0.08
C ALA A 24 9.09 -9.59 0.92
N GLY A 25 7.78 -9.82 0.81
CA GLY A 25 6.99 -10.64 1.72
C GLY A 25 6.62 -9.93 3.03
N GLN A 26 6.93 -8.63 3.15
CA GLN A 26 6.64 -7.82 4.33
C GLN A 26 5.24 -7.20 4.22
N LEU A 27 4.22 -8.05 4.11
CA LEU A 27 2.85 -7.65 3.85
C LEU A 27 2.27 -6.77 4.98
N ASP A 28 2.58 -7.06 6.24
CA ASP A 28 2.15 -6.24 7.38
C ASP A 28 2.71 -4.82 7.32
N GLU A 29 3.99 -4.67 6.95
CA GLU A 29 4.59 -3.34 6.73
C GLU A 29 3.95 -2.64 5.55
N ALA A 30 3.70 -3.36 4.45
CA ALA A 30 3.03 -2.80 3.27
C ALA A 30 1.62 -2.29 3.60
N GLN A 31 0.84 -3.01 4.41
CA GLN A 31 -0.49 -2.60 4.83
C GLN A 31 -0.43 -1.39 5.78
N ASN A 32 0.53 -1.35 6.71
CA ASN A 32 0.67 -0.27 7.68
C ASN A 32 1.06 1.07 7.04
N LEU A 33 1.64 1.05 5.83
CA LEU A 33 1.94 2.28 5.09
C LEU A 33 0.68 3.05 4.64
N ILE A 34 -0.44 2.36 4.40
CA ILE A 34 -1.70 2.97 3.96
C ILE A 34 -2.21 4.02 4.98
N PRO A 35 -2.42 3.70 6.28
CA PRO A 35 -2.86 4.69 7.27
C PRO A 35 -1.79 5.74 7.61
N GLU A 36 -0.51 5.51 7.28
CA GLU A 36 0.56 6.50 7.44
C GLU A 36 0.60 7.53 6.30
N MET A 37 -0.23 7.36 5.26
CA MET A 37 -0.29 8.31 4.15
C MET A 37 -0.90 9.63 4.61
N PRO A 38 -0.23 10.78 4.35
CA PRO A 38 -0.80 12.10 4.63
C PRO A 38 -1.89 12.50 3.61
N CYS A 39 -2.21 11.61 2.68
CA CYS A 39 -3.16 11.79 1.58
C CYS A 39 -3.95 10.50 1.36
N GLU A 40 -5.13 10.62 0.73
CA GLU A 40 -5.95 9.45 0.46
C GLU A 40 -5.26 8.50 -0.54
N PRO A 41 -5.24 7.19 -0.26
CA PRO A 41 -4.70 6.19 -1.17
C PRO A 41 -5.53 6.15 -2.46
N ASP A 42 -4.85 6.21 -3.59
CA ASP A 42 -5.48 6.14 -4.91
C ASP A 42 -5.59 4.70 -5.43
N VAL A 43 -6.27 4.53 -6.57
CA VAL A 43 -6.45 3.22 -7.23
C VAL A 43 -5.12 2.50 -7.48
N ALA A 44 -4.04 3.21 -7.81
CA ALA A 44 -2.72 2.61 -8.00
C ALA A 44 -2.15 2.06 -6.68
N THR A 45 -2.35 2.78 -5.57
CA THR A 45 -1.92 2.36 -4.24
C THR A 45 -2.64 1.08 -3.80
N TRP A 46 -3.95 1.01 -3.97
CA TRP A 46 -4.73 -0.20 -3.70
C TRP A 46 -4.39 -1.35 -4.65
N GLY A 47 -4.17 -1.03 -5.94
CA GLY A 47 -3.74 -1.99 -6.95
C GLY A 47 -2.40 -2.64 -6.63
N ALA A 48 -1.45 -1.86 -6.09
CA ALA A 48 -0.16 -2.38 -5.61
C ALA A 48 -0.37 -3.36 -4.45
N LEU A 49 -1.16 -2.99 -3.43
CA LEU A 49 -1.45 -3.85 -2.27
C LEU A 49 -2.14 -5.17 -2.69
N LEU A 50 -3.10 -5.09 -3.61
CA LEU A 50 -3.78 -6.28 -4.15
C LEU A 50 -2.82 -7.15 -4.98
N GLY A 51 -1.96 -6.53 -5.78
CA GLY A 51 -0.95 -7.21 -6.60
C GLY A 51 0.03 -8.01 -5.75
N VAL A 52 0.60 -7.39 -4.71
CA VAL A 52 1.54 -8.07 -3.79
C VAL A 52 0.84 -9.15 -2.97
N SER A 53 -0.41 -8.96 -2.56
CA SER A 53 -1.23 -9.99 -1.89
C SER A 53 -1.36 -11.24 -2.76
N ARG A 54 -1.58 -11.08 -4.07
CA ARG A 54 -1.66 -12.18 -5.02
C ARG A 54 -0.31 -12.88 -5.21
N ILE A 55 0.79 -12.13 -5.31
CA ILE A 55 2.14 -12.68 -5.49
C ILE A 55 2.56 -13.52 -4.28
N GLN A 56 2.29 -13.03 -3.08
CA GLN A 56 2.63 -13.71 -1.83
C GLN A 56 1.62 -14.80 -1.44
N GLY A 57 0.51 -14.94 -2.17
CA GLY A 57 -0.55 -15.91 -1.87
C GLY A 57 -1.36 -15.60 -0.62
N ASN A 58 -1.38 -14.33 -0.17
CA ASN A 58 -2.14 -13.92 1.00
C ASN A 58 -3.56 -13.50 0.58
N THR A 59 -4.46 -14.47 0.54
CA THR A 59 -5.86 -14.27 0.17
C THR A 59 -6.59 -13.34 1.13
N GLU A 60 -6.31 -13.42 2.44
CA GLU A 60 -6.96 -12.56 3.44
C GLU A 60 -6.65 -11.08 3.19
N LEU A 61 -5.38 -10.75 2.90
CA LEU A 61 -5.01 -9.38 2.57
C LEU A 61 -5.63 -8.93 1.25
N GLY A 62 -5.75 -9.83 0.27
CA GLY A 62 -6.43 -9.57 -0.99
C GLY A 62 -7.91 -9.23 -0.80
N GLU A 63 -8.63 -10.01 0.00
CA GLU A 63 -10.04 -9.77 0.31
C GLU A 63 -10.23 -8.45 1.06
N LYS A 64 -9.45 -8.21 2.12
CA LYS A 64 -9.45 -6.94 2.85
C LYS A 64 -9.19 -5.75 1.93
N THR A 65 -8.25 -5.87 1.00
CA THR A 65 -7.94 -4.81 0.04
C THR A 65 -9.15 -4.52 -0.84
N VAL A 66 -9.87 -5.55 -1.32
CA VAL A 66 -11.09 -5.38 -2.12
C VAL A 66 -12.23 -4.75 -1.31
N GLU A 67 -12.42 -5.15 -0.05
CA GLU A 67 -13.42 -4.56 0.85
C GLU A 67 -13.14 -3.08 1.14
N LEU A 68 -11.86 -2.71 1.28
CA LEU A 68 -11.46 -1.32 1.48
C LEU A 68 -11.75 -0.49 0.23
N ILE A 69 -11.42 -1.00 -0.96
CA ILE A 69 -11.71 -0.32 -2.23
C ILE A 69 -13.22 -0.09 -2.40
N SER A 70 -14.06 -1.10 -2.09
CA SER A 70 -15.51 -0.98 -2.21
C SER A 70 -16.13 -0.01 -1.20
N SER A 71 -15.48 0.19 -0.04
CA SER A 71 -15.90 1.14 0.98
C SER A 71 -15.48 2.59 0.67
N THR A 72 -14.48 2.79 -0.18
CA THR A 72 -14.00 4.12 -0.62
C THR A 72 -14.68 4.64 -1.90
N SER A 73 -15.61 3.88 -2.49
CA SER A 73 -16.35 4.23 -3.72
C SER A 73 -17.73 4.82 -3.47
#